data_AF-A0A1H9LVS2-F1
#
_entry.id   AF-A0A1H9LVS2-F1
#
_cell.length_a   1.000
_cell.length_b   1.000
_cell.length_c   1.000
_cell.angle_alpha   90.00
_cell.angle_beta   90.00
_cell.angle_gamma   90.00
#
_symmetry.space_group_name_H-M   'P 1'
#
loop_
_entity.id
_entity.type
_entity.pdbx_description
1 polymer ?
#
loop_
_entity_poly.entity_id
_entity_poly.type
_entity_poly.pdbx_seq_one_letter_code
_entity_poly.pdbx_strand_id
1 'polypeptide(L)'
;MKRFLPALGALVLVAAVVGAVVWQRPEASSEAIAAGDVVLQHSDGSLLWRSGQPETPLVQQVLRELGTVGTSLDQLRAAGGALVVTTIDSKAQAGATEVIRQLAAARPASITAVDPANGSVRAYAPGLDPAADHAGGVVRAAGDATRPFGSVALMRAAGVPESAEVGGRRTDLLATGEALLRPLDVATAYATFAAEGMHHETHFVTHVTEAGGKTLYRAATASRPALGLDPGRSKEFAARVTEELRADPLCGDHPEAACLPVEVKDGDVVRHAWMIGYTPRLAVVVFVGADSSVEVQGRPVTATGLPNDVLRAFRSKLTTW
;
A
#
# COMPACT_ATOMS: atom_id res chain seq x y z
N MET A 1 -3.15 -74.79 -15.44
CA MET A 1 -2.96 -73.51 -16.15
C MET A 1 -4.25 -72.71 -15.97
N LYS A 2 -4.36 -71.51 -15.39
CA LYS A 2 -3.44 -70.45 -14.95
C LYS A 2 -4.07 -69.79 -13.71
N ARG A 3 -3.24 -69.41 -12.72
CA ARG A 3 -3.58 -68.52 -11.61
C ARG A 3 -3.92 -67.13 -12.16
N PHE A 4 -4.99 -66.49 -11.66
CA PHE A 4 -5.23 -65.06 -11.82
C PHE A 4 -5.88 -64.47 -10.55
N LEU A 5 -5.03 -63.90 -9.69
CA LEU A 5 -5.23 -62.66 -8.94
C LEU A 5 -3.81 -62.13 -8.70
N PRO A 6 -3.52 -60.82 -8.92
CA PRO A 6 -4.04 -59.78 -8.04
C PRO A 6 -4.37 -58.44 -8.75
N ALA A 7 -5.55 -57.88 -8.50
CA ALA A 7 -5.86 -56.47 -8.84
C ALA A 7 -6.30 -55.63 -7.62
N LEU A 8 -6.39 -56.23 -6.42
CA LEU A 8 -6.81 -55.55 -5.19
C LEU A 8 -5.68 -54.92 -4.37
N GLY A 9 -4.41 -55.22 -4.67
CA GLY A 9 -3.27 -54.68 -3.91
C GLY A 9 -2.89 -53.24 -4.25
N ALA A 10 -3.18 -52.77 -5.47
CA ALA A 10 -2.75 -51.44 -5.93
C ALA A 10 -3.66 -50.30 -5.45
N LEU A 11 -4.97 -50.54 -5.30
CA LEU A 11 -5.94 -49.52 -4.90
C LEU A 11 -5.87 -49.16 -3.41
N VAL A 12 -5.54 -50.13 -2.54
CA VAL A 12 -5.36 -49.87 -1.10
C VAL A 12 -4.07 -49.09 -0.83
N LEU A 13 -3.03 -49.31 -1.63
CA LEU A 13 -1.75 -48.60 -1.52
C LEU A 13 -1.84 -47.13 -1.96
N VAL A 14 -2.61 -46.82 -3.01
CA VAL A 14 -2.81 -45.42 -3.44
C VAL A 14 -3.67 -44.63 -2.44
N ALA A 15 -4.71 -45.23 -1.87
CA ALA A 15 -5.52 -44.58 -0.83
C ALA A 15 -4.74 -44.35 0.47
N ALA A 16 -3.88 -45.30 0.87
CA ALA A 16 -3.02 -45.16 2.04
C ALA A 16 -1.93 -44.09 1.84
N VAL A 17 -1.39 -43.96 0.62
CA VAL A 17 -0.38 -42.93 0.31
C VAL A 17 -1.02 -41.54 0.19
N VAL A 18 -2.24 -41.41 -0.34
CA VAL A 18 -2.97 -40.12 -0.35
C VAL A 18 -3.37 -39.72 1.08
N GLY A 19 -3.79 -40.67 1.93
CA GLY A 19 -4.08 -40.42 3.35
C GLY A 19 -2.84 -40.02 4.16
N ALA A 20 -1.67 -40.58 3.85
CA ALA A 20 -0.42 -40.26 4.54
C ALA A 20 0.22 -38.93 4.07
N VAL A 21 0.06 -38.55 2.80
CA VAL A 21 0.60 -37.29 2.26
C VAL A 21 -0.26 -36.07 2.63
N VAL A 22 -1.55 -36.27 2.91
CA VAL A 22 -2.43 -35.20 3.43
C VAL A 22 -2.18 -34.91 4.92
N TRP A 23 -1.44 -35.76 5.64
CA TRP A 23 -1.22 -35.67 7.08
C TRP A 23 0.21 -35.30 7.49
N GLN A 24 0.92 -34.53 6.65
CA GLN A 24 2.20 -33.92 6.99
C GLN A 24 2.35 -32.49 6.43
N ARG A 25 1.25 -31.73 6.35
CA ARG A 25 1.44 -30.28 6.49
C ARG A 25 1.74 -30.06 7.97
N PRO A 26 2.91 -29.50 8.33
CA PRO A 26 2.97 -28.84 9.63
C PRO A 26 1.80 -27.86 9.59
N GLU A 27 0.84 -28.01 10.50
CA GLU A 27 0.04 -26.86 10.90
C GLU A 27 1.07 -25.75 11.07
N ALA A 28 0.98 -24.70 10.25
CA ALA A 28 1.81 -23.54 10.42
C ALA A 28 1.73 -23.23 11.90
N SER A 29 2.83 -23.43 12.60
CA SER A 29 2.87 -23.40 14.05
C SER A 29 2.39 -22.01 14.43
N SER A 30 1.11 -21.90 14.77
CA SER A 30 0.57 -20.69 15.37
C SER A 30 1.30 -20.67 16.70
N GLU A 31 2.36 -19.88 16.81
CA GLU A 31 2.81 -19.47 18.13
C GLU A 31 1.54 -19.10 18.89
N ALA A 32 1.23 -19.86 19.94
CA ALA A 32 0.04 -19.62 20.73
C ALA A 32 0.11 -18.17 21.17
N ILE A 33 -0.81 -17.34 20.66
CA ILE A 33 -0.90 -15.94 21.02
C ILE A 33 -1.10 -15.93 22.53
N ALA A 34 -0.19 -15.29 23.26
CA ALA A 34 -0.32 -15.23 24.70
C ALA A 34 -1.67 -14.56 25.03
N ALA A 35 -2.34 -15.01 26.10
CA ALA A 35 -3.67 -14.50 26.43
C ALA A 35 -3.65 -12.97 26.56
N GLY A 36 -4.47 -12.28 25.78
CA GLY A 36 -4.53 -10.82 25.72
C GLY A 36 -3.61 -10.15 24.70
N ASP A 37 -2.69 -10.88 24.06
CA ASP A 37 -1.79 -10.33 23.05
C ASP A 37 -2.54 -10.05 21.73
N VAL A 38 -2.23 -8.90 21.13
CA VAL A 38 -2.61 -8.59 19.75
C VAL A 38 -1.36 -8.64 18.89
N VAL A 39 -1.39 -9.48 17.86
CA VAL A 39 -0.28 -9.71 16.94
C VAL A 39 -0.68 -9.21 15.56
N LEU A 40 0.12 -8.29 15.00
CA LEU A 40 0.02 -7.90 13.60
C LEU A 40 1.03 -8.71 12.80
N GLN A 41 0.57 -9.30 11.70
CA GLN A 41 1.40 -10.01 10.73
C GLN A 41 1.38 -9.30 9.37
N HIS A 42 2.47 -9.41 8.63
CA HIS A 42 2.50 -9.14 7.20
C HIS A 42 1.58 -10.10 6.44
N SER A 43 1.37 -9.85 5.15
CA SER A 43 0.52 -10.70 4.29
C SER A 43 1.03 -12.14 4.13
N ASP A 44 2.32 -12.39 4.39
CA ASP A 44 2.95 -13.71 4.35
C ASP A 44 2.95 -14.44 5.71
N GLY A 45 2.33 -13.85 6.74
CA GLY A 45 2.27 -14.39 8.10
C GLY A 45 3.49 -14.07 8.97
N SER A 46 4.51 -13.38 8.44
CA SER A 46 5.65 -12.96 9.25
C SER A 46 5.26 -11.86 10.25
N LEU A 47 5.88 -11.86 11.43
CA LEU A 47 5.60 -10.89 12.49
C LEU A 47 5.89 -9.45 12.02
N LEU A 48 4.90 -8.57 12.14
CA LEU A 48 5.04 -7.12 11.93
C LEU A 48 5.15 -6.38 13.28
N TRP A 49 4.28 -6.72 14.23
CA TRP A 49 4.25 -6.07 15.55
C TRP A 49 3.49 -6.92 16.57
N ARG A 50 3.81 -6.74 17.85
CA ARG A 50 3.07 -7.32 18.98
C ARG A 50 2.70 -6.25 20.00
N SER A 51 1.53 -6.39 20.61
CA SER A 51 1.07 -5.53 21.71
C SER A 51 2.13 -5.38 22.79
N GLY A 52 2.44 -4.12 23.14
CA GLY A 52 3.47 -3.76 24.11
C GLY A 52 4.78 -3.29 23.47
N GLN A 53 4.98 -3.54 22.16
CA GLN A 53 6.09 -2.93 21.41
C GLN A 53 5.74 -1.49 21.01
N PRO A 54 6.76 -0.62 20.82
CA PRO A 54 6.55 0.72 20.28
C PRO A 54 5.78 0.70 18.95
N GLU A 55 4.82 1.60 18.81
CA GLU A 55 4.00 1.71 17.60
C GLU A 55 4.71 2.57 16.57
N THR A 56 5.18 1.94 15.49
CA THR A 56 5.70 2.64 14.32
C THR A 56 4.56 3.33 13.56
N PRO A 57 4.82 4.32 12.68
CA PRO A 57 3.76 4.95 11.90
C PRO A 57 2.93 3.97 11.07
N LEU A 58 3.55 2.91 10.54
CA LEU A 58 2.84 1.84 9.84
C LEU A 58 1.87 1.13 10.80
N VAL A 59 2.33 0.72 11.98
CA VAL A 59 1.48 0.09 13.00
C VAL A 59 0.32 1.01 13.37
N GLN A 60 0.58 2.31 13.53
CA GLN A 60 -0.48 3.27 13.84
C GLN A 60 -1.52 3.38 12.71
N GLN A 61 -1.16 3.27 11.44
CA GLN A 61 -2.14 3.20 10.34
C GLN A 61 -3.04 1.95 10.48
N VAL A 62 -2.43 0.79 10.74
CA VAL A 62 -3.18 -0.46 10.94
C VAL A 62 -4.14 -0.33 12.14
N LEU A 63 -3.67 0.18 13.27
CA LEU A 63 -4.47 0.35 14.47
C LEU A 63 -5.60 1.37 14.28
N ARG A 64 -5.37 2.44 13.50
CA ARG A 64 -6.41 3.39 13.12
C ARG A 64 -7.51 2.72 12.32
N GLU A 65 -7.16 1.93 11.31
CA GLU A 65 -8.14 1.18 10.51
C GLU A 65 -8.92 0.16 11.33
N LEU A 66 -8.26 -0.55 12.25
CA LEU A 66 -8.94 -1.44 13.19
C LEU A 66 -9.99 -0.70 14.03
N GLY A 67 -9.71 0.54 14.42
CA GLY A 67 -10.67 1.42 15.10
C GLY A 67 -11.87 1.78 14.23
N THR A 68 -11.68 2.05 12.93
CA THR A 68 -12.77 2.43 12.02
C THR A 68 -13.69 1.26 11.67
N VAL A 69 -13.17 0.04 11.62
CA VAL A 69 -13.96 -1.18 11.32
C VAL A 69 -14.56 -1.84 12.58
N GLY A 70 -14.45 -1.19 13.74
CA GLY A 70 -15.10 -1.63 14.98
C GLY A 70 -14.38 -2.77 15.71
N THR A 71 -13.08 -2.95 15.47
CA THR A 71 -12.23 -3.94 16.13
C THR A 71 -11.00 -3.27 16.74
N SER A 72 -11.20 -2.23 17.57
CA SER A 72 -10.10 -1.45 18.13
C SER A 72 -9.14 -2.28 18.98
N LEU A 73 -7.91 -1.79 19.16
CA LEU A 73 -6.89 -2.49 19.95
C LEU A 73 -7.38 -2.86 21.36
N ASP A 74 -8.08 -1.95 22.03
CA ASP A 74 -8.61 -2.19 23.37
C ASP A 74 -9.72 -3.24 23.37
N GLN A 75 -10.57 -3.26 22.34
CA GLN A 75 -11.59 -4.30 22.18
C GLN A 75 -10.97 -5.67 21.93
N LEU A 76 -9.92 -5.74 21.10
CA LEU A 76 -9.21 -6.99 20.81
C LEU A 76 -8.49 -7.53 22.04
N ARG A 77 -7.84 -6.65 22.82
CA ARG A 77 -7.22 -7.03 24.10
C ARG A 77 -8.26 -7.53 25.11
N ALA A 78 -9.38 -6.82 25.24
CA ALA A 78 -10.48 -7.22 26.13
C ALA A 78 -11.12 -8.56 25.71
N ALA A 79 -11.10 -8.89 24.41
CA ALA A 79 -11.57 -10.16 23.87
C ALA A 79 -10.56 -11.33 24.05
N GLY A 80 -9.45 -11.12 24.78
CA GLY A 80 -8.45 -12.15 25.04
C GLY A 80 -7.33 -12.23 24.01
N GLY A 81 -7.19 -11.21 23.15
CA GLY A 81 -6.15 -11.13 22.13
C GLY A 81 -6.65 -11.46 20.73
N ALA A 82 -5.83 -11.15 19.72
CA ALA A 82 -6.18 -11.36 18.32
C ALA A 82 -4.96 -11.46 17.42
N LEU A 83 -5.12 -12.21 16.33
CA LEU A 83 -4.25 -12.17 15.16
C LEU A 83 -4.86 -11.23 14.11
N VAL A 84 -4.09 -10.25 13.67
CA VAL A 84 -4.43 -9.35 12.58
C VAL A 84 -3.46 -9.60 11.44
N VAL A 85 -3.98 -10.05 10.30
CA VAL A 85 -3.17 -10.18 9.09
C VAL A 85 -3.36 -8.93 8.25
N THR A 86 -2.26 -8.23 8.00
CA THR A 86 -2.23 -7.00 7.21
C THR A 86 -2.12 -7.30 5.72
N THR A 87 -2.22 -6.28 4.89
CA THR A 87 -1.97 -6.32 3.44
C THR A 87 -0.50 -6.12 3.08
N ILE A 88 0.34 -5.74 4.06
CA ILE A 88 1.73 -5.34 3.85
C ILE A 88 2.55 -6.55 3.43
N ASP A 89 3.19 -6.44 2.27
CA ASP A 89 4.13 -7.42 1.76
C ASP A 89 5.48 -7.21 2.46
N SER A 90 5.93 -8.20 3.22
CA SER A 90 7.17 -8.12 4.02
C SER A 90 8.40 -7.79 3.15
N LYS A 91 8.47 -8.31 1.92
CA LYS A 91 9.60 -8.10 1.00
C LYS A 91 9.53 -6.73 0.37
N ALA A 92 8.36 -6.29 -0.09
CA ALA A 92 8.18 -4.94 -0.61
C ALA A 92 8.47 -3.90 0.48
N GLN A 93 7.97 -4.11 1.70
CA GLN A 93 8.21 -3.21 2.84
C GLN A 93 9.72 -3.10 3.18
N ALA A 94 10.42 -4.24 3.25
CA ALA A 94 11.85 -4.27 3.50
C ALA A 94 12.64 -3.60 2.35
N GLY A 95 12.24 -3.88 1.10
CA GLY A 95 12.83 -3.27 -0.09
C GLY A 95 12.67 -1.76 -0.12
N ALA A 96 11.47 -1.24 0.19
CA ALA A 96 11.20 0.19 0.27
C ALA A 96 12.08 0.86 1.34
N THR A 97 12.15 0.27 2.53
CA THR A 97 12.98 0.78 3.64
C THR A 97 14.47 0.80 3.26
N GLU A 98 14.98 -0.23 2.60
CA GLU A 98 16.37 -0.28 2.13
C GLU A 98 16.66 0.79 1.08
N VAL A 99 15.75 1.01 0.13
CA VAL A 99 15.92 2.03 -0.90
C VAL A 99 15.93 3.44 -0.31
N ILE A 100 15.03 3.75 0.63
CA ILE A 100 15.05 5.03 1.36
C ILE A 100 16.40 5.18 2.08
N ARG A 101 16.86 4.14 2.78
CA ARG A 101 18.16 4.16 3.48
C ARG A 101 19.32 4.50 2.56
N GLN A 102 19.39 3.86 1.39
CA GLN A 102 20.49 4.01 0.45
C GLN A 102 20.48 5.36 -0.27
N LEU A 103 19.30 5.81 -0.72
CA LEU A 103 19.21 6.96 -1.62
C LEU A 103 18.77 8.23 -0.92
N ALA A 104 17.77 8.15 -0.05
CA ALA A 104 17.24 9.29 0.70
C ALA A 104 18.00 9.56 2.01
N ALA A 105 18.60 8.53 2.61
CA ALA A 105 19.24 8.60 3.93
C ALA A 105 18.29 9.27 4.96
N ALA A 106 18.77 10.25 5.73
CA ALA A 106 17.98 10.96 6.73
C ALA A 106 17.02 12.02 6.15
N ARG A 107 16.90 12.16 4.83
CA ARG A 107 16.02 13.16 4.22
C ARG A 107 14.54 12.75 4.37
N PRO A 108 13.62 13.72 4.55
CA PRO A 108 12.18 13.48 4.58
C PRO A 108 11.67 12.85 3.28
N ALA A 109 11.52 11.54 3.27
CA ALA A 109 11.12 10.77 2.11
C ALA A 109 10.20 9.61 2.50
N SER A 110 9.31 9.22 1.58
CA SER A 110 8.45 8.06 1.76
C SER A 110 8.20 7.32 0.46
N ILE A 111 7.83 6.04 0.60
CA ILE A 111 7.35 5.19 -0.48
C ILE A 111 6.03 4.58 -0.03
N THR A 112 4.97 4.77 -0.82
CA THR A 112 3.68 4.10 -0.60
C THR A 112 3.30 3.32 -1.85
N ALA A 113 2.87 2.07 -1.68
CA ALA A 113 2.49 1.19 -2.77
C ALA A 113 1.11 0.55 -2.52
N VAL A 114 0.20 0.68 -3.48
CA VAL A 114 -1.18 0.20 -3.42
C VAL A 114 -1.44 -0.76 -4.57
N ASP A 115 -2.03 -1.91 -4.28
CA ASP A 115 -2.52 -2.87 -5.27
C ASP A 115 -3.84 -2.35 -5.87
N PRO A 116 -3.87 -2.00 -7.16
CA PRO A 116 -5.06 -1.47 -7.81
C PRO A 116 -6.21 -2.48 -7.90
N ALA A 117 -5.95 -3.79 -7.83
CA ALA A 117 -6.98 -4.82 -8.00
C ALA A 117 -7.90 -4.98 -6.78
N ASN A 118 -7.50 -4.44 -5.62
CA ASN A 118 -8.26 -4.62 -4.37
C ASN A 118 -8.07 -3.49 -3.35
N GLY A 119 -7.18 -2.52 -3.57
CA GLY A 119 -6.90 -1.43 -2.62
C GLY A 119 -5.92 -1.80 -1.50
N SER A 120 -5.31 -2.98 -1.52
CA SER A 120 -4.35 -3.41 -0.51
C SER A 120 -3.12 -2.50 -0.50
N VAL A 121 -2.78 -1.93 0.65
CA VAL A 121 -1.46 -1.29 0.81
C VAL A 121 -0.40 -2.38 0.91
N ARG A 122 0.45 -2.49 -0.12
CA ARG A 122 1.50 -3.51 -0.21
C ARG A 122 2.80 -3.07 0.46
N ALA A 123 3.10 -1.77 0.43
CA ALA A 123 4.24 -1.19 1.14
C ALA A 123 3.89 0.22 1.61
N TYR A 124 4.36 0.56 2.80
CA TYR A 124 4.19 1.85 3.44
C TYR A 124 5.46 2.17 4.22
N ALA A 125 6.42 2.81 3.55
CA ALA A 125 7.69 3.22 4.14
C ALA A 125 7.65 4.73 4.43
N PRO A 126 7.40 5.12 5.69
CA PRO A 126 7.14 6.52 6.07
C PRO A 126 8.40 7.39 6.22
N GLY A 127 9.59 6.82 6.03
CA GLY A 127 10.88 7.43 6.34
C GLY A 127 11.71 6.54 7.26
N LEU A 128 12.90 7.02 7.66
CA LEU A 128 13.79 6.30 8.58
C LEU A 128 13.67 6.73 10.03
N ASP A 129 13.13 7.92 10.28
CA ASP A 129 12.85 8.39 11.63
C ASP A 129 11.62 7.65 12.17
N PRO A 130 11.73 6.85 13.25
CA PRO A 130 10.60 6.10 13.79
C PRO A 130 9.48 7.00 14.34
N ALA A 131 9.72 8.29 14.56
CA ALA A 131 8.71 9.25 15.01
C ALA A 131 8.04 10.02 13.86
N ALA A 132 8.60 10.00 12.64
CA ALA A 132 8.08 10.76 11.51
C ALA A 132 7.25 9.90 10.57
N ASP A 133 6.09 10.41 10.15
CA ASP A 133 5.26 9.79 9.13
C ASP A 133 5.19 10.64 7.87
N HIS A 134 6.16 10.50 6.97
CA HIS A 134 6.14 11.18 5.69
C HIS A 134 5.23 10.52 4.65
N ALA A 135 4.55 9.42 4.95
CA ALA A 135 3.64 8.75 4.00
C ALA A 135 2.17 9.14 4.22
N GLY A 136 1.77 9.32 5.48
CA GLY A 136 0.38 9.60 5.87
C GLY A 136 0.23 10.59 7.02
N GLY A 137 1.34 11.05 7.61
CA GLY A 137 1.35 12.08 8.66
C GLY A 137 1.86 13.43 8.18
N VAL A 138 1.96 13.65 6.86
CA VAL A 138 2.25 14.96 6.27
C VAL A 138 1.23 15.26 5.18
N VAL A 139 0.72 16.49 5.18
CA VAL A 139 -0.12 17.04 4.12
C VAL A 139 0.70 18.08 3.37
N ARG A 140 0.72 17.98 2.04
CA ARG A 140 1.51 18.84 1.16
C ARG A 140 0.71 19.18 -0.09
N ALA A 141 0.97 20.35 -0.66
CA ALA A 141 0.41 20.73 -1.96
C ALA A 141 0.65 19.63 -2.99
N ALA A 142 -0.42 19.16 -3.62
CA ALA A 142 -0.32 18.09 -4.62
C ALA A 142 0.18 18.60 -5.97
N GLY A 143 0.07 19.91 -6.22
CA GLY A 143 0.46 20.54 -7.49
C GLY A 143 -0.14 19.82 -8.69
N ASP A 144 0.72 19.51 -9.66
CA ASP A 144 0.32 18.92 -10.93
C ASP A 144 -0.19 17.49 -10.83
N ALA A 145 -0.01 16.83 -9.67
CA ALA A 145 -0.58 15.51 -9.42
C ALA A 145 -2.12 15.50 -9.51
N THR A 146 -2.76 16.66 -9.38
CA THR A 146 -4.22 16.84 -9.45
C THR A 146 -4.74 16.99 -10.89
N ARG A 147 -3.89 17.44 -11.83
CA ARG A 147 -4.33 17.75 -13.20
C ARG A 147 -5.00 16.58 -13.92
N PRO A 148 -4.49 15.34 -13.84
CA PRO A 148 -5.10 14.20 -14.55
C PRO A 148 -6.55 13.91 -14.15
N PHE A 149 -6.98 14.32 -12.95
CA PHE A 149 -8.37 14.14 -12.52
C PHE A 149 -9.30 15.21 -13.07
N GLY A 150 -8.81 16.40 -13.41
CA GLY A 150 -9.59 17.51 -13.96
C GLY A 150 -10.68 18.11 -13.04
N SER A 151 -10.97 17.52 -11.87
CA SER A 151 -11.91 18.06 -10.90
C SER A 151 -11.75 17.45 -9.49
N VAL A 152 -12.19 18.19 -8.47
CA VAL A 152 -12.30 17.72 -7.08
C VAL A 152 -13.26 16.54 -6.95
N ALA A 153 -14.34 16.52 -7.72
CA ALA A 153 -15.31 15.43 -7.69
C ALA A 153 -14.69 14.09 -8.09
N LEU A 154 -13.80 14.09 -9.11
CA LEU A 154 -13.10 12.90 -9.54
C LEU A 154 -11.99 12.48 -8.57
N MET A 155 -11.31 13.43 -7.91
CA MET A 155 -10.38 13.11 -6.83
C MET A 155 -11.08 12.43 -5.64
N ARG A 156 -12.22 12.97 -5.20
CA ARG A 156 -13.06 12.36 -4.16
C ARG A 156 -13.53 10.97 -4.58
N ALA A 157 -14.00 10.83 -5.81
CA ALA A 157 -14.41 9.54 -6.34
C ALA A 157 -13.24 8.55 -6.40
N ALA A 158 -12.01 9.00 -6.68
CA ALA A 158 -10.81 8.17 -6.65
C ALA A 158 -10.26 7.87 -5.24
N GLY A 159 -10.99 8.23 -4.18
CA GLY A 159 -10.66 7.88 -2.80
C GLY A 159 -9.87 8.94 -2.03
N VAL A 160 -9.67 10.13 -2.59
CA VAL A 160 -9.08 11.25 -1.83
C VAL A 160 -10.09 11.74 -0.78
N PRO A 161 -9.74 11.77 0.51
CA PRO A 161 -10.66 12.21 1.55
C PRO A 161 -10.84 13.73 1.54
N GLU A 162 -11.97 14.22 2.07
CA GLU A 162 -12.22 15.67 2.22
C GLU A 162 -11.25 16.33 3.21
N SER A 163 -10.88 15.59 4.26
CA SER A 163 -10.01 16.07 5.32
C SER A 163 -9.19 14.93 5.90
N ALA A 164 -8.01 15.23 6.43
CA ALA A 164 -7.21 14.30 7.21
C ALA A 164 -6.83 14.89 8.56
N GLU A 165 -6.69 14.04 9.58
CA GLU A 165 -6.07 14.44 10.83
C GLU A 165 -4.56 14.24 10.76
N VAL A 166 -3.82 15.32 10.90
CA VAL A 166 -2.35 15.33 10.91
C VAL A 166 -1.87 16.17 12.07
N GLY A 167 -0.98 15.62 12.91
CA GLY A 167 -0.48 16.30 14.10
C GLY A 167 -1.58 16.70 15.09
N GLY A 168 -2.65 15.91 15.20
CA GLY A 168 -3.80 16.20 16.07
C GLY A 168 -4.71 17.34 15.57
N ARG A 169 -4.57 17.75 14.30
CA ARG A 169 -5.38 18.80 13.69
C ARG A 169 -6.07 18.28 12.43
N ARG A 170 -7.37 18.54 12.32
CA ARG A 170 -8.13 18.32 11.08
C ARG A 170 -7.67 19.35 10.04
N THR A 171 -7.24 18.86 8.89
CA THR A 171 -6.81 19.64 7.73
C THR A 171 -7.73 19.31 6.56
N ASP A 172 -8.37 20.31 5.95
CA ASP A 172 -9.19 20.11 4.76
C ASP A 172 -8.27 19.95 3.54
N LEU A 173 -8.46 18.88 2.77
CA LEU A 173 -7.57 18.49 1.66
C LEU A 173 -8.06 19.04 0.31
N LEU A 174 -9.38 19.16 0.15
CA LEU A 174 -10.03 19.46 -1.13
C LEU A 174 -10.82 20.79 -1.12
N ALA A 175 -10.84 21.49 0.02
CA ALA A 175 -11.62 22.73 0.17
C ALA A 175 -10.89 23.98 -0.33
N THR A 176 -9.56 23.93 -0.40
CA THR A 176 -8.71 25.04 -0.82
C THR A 176 -8.51 25.05 -2.34
N GLY A 177 -8.26 26.23 -2.92
CA GLY A 177 -8.01 26.37 -4.37
C GLY A 177 -6.82 25.56 -4.90
N GLU A 178 -5.98 25.04 -4.00
CA GLU A 178 -4.96 24.03 -4.24
C GLU A 178 -5.24 22.82 -3.33
N ALA A 179 -5.23 21.60 -3.88
CA ALA A 179 -5.41 20.40 -3.08
C ALA A 179 -4.16 20.10 -2.25
N LEU A 180 -4.35 19.80 -0.97
CA LEU A 180 -3.30 19.41 -0.06
C LEU A 180 -3.46 17.94 0.27
N LEU A 181 -2.54 17.08 -0.18
CA LEU A 181 -2.67 15.62 -0.08
C LEU A 181 -1.53 15.00 0.72
N ARG A 182 -1.80 13.84 1.31
CA ARG A 182 -0.76 12.94 1.85
C ARG A 182 -0.25 12.03 0.72
N PRO A 183 1.00 11.54 0.77
CA PRO A 183 1.47 10.54 -0.20
C PRO A 183 0.58 9.29 -0.30
N LEU A 184 -0.03 8.87 0.81
CA LEU A 184 -1.04 7.80 0.82
C LEU A 184 -2.30 8.17 0.00
N ASP A 185 -2.77 9.41 0.06
CA ASP A 185 -3.93 9.86 -0.71
C ASP A 185 -3.62 9.88 -2.20
N VAL A 186 -2.41 10.32 -2.57
CA VAL A 186 -1.94 10.28 -3.96
C VAL A 186 -1.83 8.84 -4.46
N ALA A 187 -1.28 7.92 -3.67
CA ALA A 187 -1.16 6.51 -4.05
C ALA A 187 -2.53 5.84 -4.22
N THR A 188 -3.46 6.14 -3.31
CA THR A 188 -4.87 5.71 -3.37
C THR A 188 -5.54 6.19 -4.65
N ALA A 189 -5.38 7.47 -4.98
CA ALA A 189 -6.01 8.07 -6.15
C ALA A 189 -5.42 7.49 -7.46
N TYR A 190 -4.11 7.30 -7.54
CA TYR A 190 -3.47 6.75 -8.75
C TYR A 190 -3.64 5.23 -8.90
N ALA A 191 -3.92 4.50 -7.82
CA ALA A 191 -4.39 3.12 -7.92
C ALA A 191 -5.69 3.01 -8.73
N THR A 192 -6.54 4.05 -8.70
CA THR A 192 -7.76 4.11 -9.53
C THR A 192 -7.45 4.18 -11.02
N PHE A 193 -6.42 4.93 -11.43
CA PHE A 193 -5.98 4.94 -12.84
C PHE A 193 -5.41 3.57 -13.25
N ALA A 194 -4.58 2.98 -12.39
CA ALA A 194 -4.02 1.65 -12.58
C ALA A 194 -5.08 0.54 -12.69
N ALA A 195 -6.21 0.71 -12.00
CA ALA A 195 -7.38 -0.16 -12.03
C ALA A 195 -8.39 0.18 -13.14
N GLU A 196 -7.94 0.78 -14.25
CA GLU A 196 -8.79 1.17 -15.38
C GLU A 196 -9.98 2.07 -14.97
N GLY A 197 -9.77 2.96 -14.01
CA GLY A 197 -10.78 3.92 -13.53
C GLY A 197 -11.74 3.37 -12.47
N MET A 198 -11.52 2.14 -12.00
CA MET A 198 -12.26 1.54 -10.89
C MET A 198 -11.55 1.84 -9.56
N HIS A 199 -12.27 2.34 -8.57
CA HIS A 199 -11.71 2.59 -7.25
C HIS A 199 -12.01 1.42 -6.32
N HIS A 200 -10.98 1.00 -5.59
CA HIS A 200 -11.06 0.10 -4.44
C HIS A 200 -10.65 0.86 -3.19
N GLU A 201 -11.43 0.71 -2.11
CA GLU A 201 -11.11 1.36 -0.84
C GLU A 201 -9.75 0.86 -0.32
N THR A 202 -8.84 1.81 -0.06
CA THR A 202 -7.47 1.50 0.33
C THR A 202 -7.44 1.04 1.78
N HIS A 203 -6.79 -0.09 2.05
CA HIS A 203 -6.82 -0.73 3.36
C HIS A 203 -5.50 -1.45 3.69
N PHE A 204 -5.24 -1.55 4.99
CA PHE A 204 -4.08 -2.19 5.61
C PHE A 204 -4.42 -3.54 6.24
N VAL A 205 -5.68 -3.80 6.58
CA VAL A 205 -6.09 -5.01 7.31
C VAL A 205 -6.79 -5.98 6.37
N THR A 206 -6.23 -7.17 6.17
CA THR A 206 -6.87 -8.24 5.39
C THR A 206 -7.97 -8.92 6.19
N HIS A 207 -7.66 -9.36 7.40
CA HIS A 207 -8.63 -9.98 8.31
C HIS A 207 -8.12 -9.97 9.76
N VAL A 208 -9.07 -10.11 10.69
CA VAL A 208 -8.85 -10.18 12.14
C VAL A 208 -9.47 -11.46 12.67
N THR A 209 -8.70 -12.22 13.45
CA THR A 209 -9.14 -13.45 14.10
C THR A 209 -8.88 -13.34 15.59
N GLU A 210 -9.89 -13.54 16.43
CA GLU A 210 -9.74 -13.53 17.89
C GLU A 210 -8.96 -14.76 18.38
N ALA A 211 -8.47 -14.74 19.62
CA ALA A 211 -7.74 -15.86 20.21
C ALA A 211 -8.52 -17.20 20.21
N GLY A 212 -9.85 -17.14 20.25
CA GLY A 212 -10.75 -18.30 20.12
C GLY A 212 -10.93 -18.85 18.70
N GLY A 213 -10.29 -18.26 17.69
CA GLY A 213 -10.32 -18.72 16.29
C GLY A 213 -11.47 -18.16 15.44
N LYS A 214 -12.35 -17.35 16.01
CA LYS A 214 -13.43 -16.68 15.26
C LYS A 214 -12.87 -15.50 14.46
N THR A 215 -13.23 -15.43 13.18
CA THR A 215 -12.96 -14.23 12.36
C THR A 215 -13.89 -13.09 12.78
N LEU A 216 -13.30 -11.98 13.21
CA LEU A 216 -14.00 -10.75 13.60
C LEU A 216 -14.22 -9.79 12.44
N TYR A 217 -13.25 -9.75 11.51
CA TYR A 217 -13.27 -8.85 10.37
C TYR A 217 -12.57 -9.48 9.16
N ARG A 218 -13.03 -9.11 7.96
CA ARG A 218 -12.39 -9.39 6.67
C ARG A 218 -12.64 -8.22 5.73
N ALA A 219 -11.59 -7.73 5.08
CA ALA A 219 -11.71 -6.65 4.11
C ALA A 219 -12.61 -7.03 2.93
N ALA A 220 -13.42 -6.05 2.51
CA ALA A 220 -14.18 -6.14 1.28
C ALA A 220 -13.28 -5.79 0.09
N THR A 221 -13.45 -6.49 -1.03
CA THR A 221 -12.72 -6.24 -2.28
C THR A 221 -13.59 -5.55 -3.34
N ALA A 222 -14.74 -5.00 -2.91
CA ALA A 222 -15.68 -4.34 -3.82
C ALA A 222 -15.04 -3.09 -4.46
N SER A 223 -15.43 -2.83 -5.70
CA SER A 223 -15.01 -1.63 -6.43
C SER A 223 -16.18 -0.84 -6.98
N ARG A 224 -15.91 0.40 -7.32
CA ARG A 224 -16.87 1.33 -7.93
C ARG A 224 -16.21 2.14 -9.03
N PRO A 225 -16.94 2.47 -10.12
CA PRO A 225 -16.44 3.45 -11.10
C PRO A 225 -16.15 4.78 -10.40
N ALA A 226 -15.00 5.38 -10.71
CA ALA A 226 -14.56 6.62 -10.08
C ALA A 226 -14.19 7.72 -11.08
N LEU A 227 -13.77 7.34 -12.29
CA LEU A 227 -13.34 8.29 -13.33
C LEU A 227 -14.40 8.52 -14.42
N GLY A 228 -15.64 8.16 -14.12
CA GLY A 228 -16.78 8.23 -15.03
C GLY A 228 -18.06 7.76 -14.35
N LEU A 229 -19.20 8.01 -15.00
CA LEU A 229 -20.53 7.68 -14.46
C LEU A 229 -20.81 6.17 -14.40
N ASP A 230 -20.05 5.37 -15.15
CA ASP A 230 -20.18 3.92 -15.27
C ASP A 230 -18.78 3.29 -15.52
N PRO A 231 -18.65 1.95 -15.45
CA PRO A 231 -17.36 1.28 -15.66
C PRO A 231 -16.74 1.55 -17.03
N GLY A 232 -17.55 1.63 -18.10
CA GLY A 232 -17.05 1.84 -19.46
C GLY A 232 -16.45 3.23 -19.64
N ARG A 233 -17.16 4.26 -19.16
CA ARG A 233 -16.66 5.65 -19.19
C ARG A 233 -15.46 5.86 -18.27
N SER A 234 -15.46 5.22 -17.09
CA SER A 234 -14.29 5.24 -16.20
C SER A 234 -13.06 4.66 -16.88
N LYS A 235 -13.21 3.52 -17.56
CA LYS A 235 -12.14 2.89 -18.33
C LYS A 235 -11.63 3.75 -19.47
N GLU A 236 -12.53 4.36 -20.24
CA GLU A 236 -12.16 5.26 -21.34
C GLU A 236 -11.40 6.50 -20.85
N PHE A 237 -11.84 7.09 -19.74
CA PHE A 237 -11.14 8.21 -19.10
C PHE A 237 -9.74 7.80 -18.63
N ALA A 238 -9.66 6.71 -17.88
CA ALA A 238 -8.39 6.20 -17.36
C ALA A 238 -7.41 5.87 -18.49
N ALA A 239 -7.88 5.19 -19.54
CA ALA A 239 -7.05 4.83 -20.69
C ALA A 239 -6.45 6.04 -21.40
N ARG A 240 -7.22 7.12 -21.60
CA ARG A 240 -6.68 8.36 -22.20
C ARG A 240 -5.58 8.99 -21.36
N VAL A 241 -5.81 9.10 -20.05
CA VAL A 241 -4.82 9.67 -19.13
C VAL A 241 -3.58 8.79 -19.06
N THR A 242 -3.75 7.48 -18.94
CA THR A 242 -2.64 6.53 -18.90
C THR A 242 -1.82 6.55 -20.19
N GLU A 243 -2.45 6.69 -21.36
CA GLU A 243 -1.75 6.83 -22.64
C GLU A 243 -0.86 8.09 -22.65
N GLU A 244 -1.37 9.22 -22.18
CA GLU A 244 -0.61 10.47 -22.07
C GLU A 244 0.58 10.32 -21.10
N LEU A 245 0.35 9.75 -19.92
CA LEU A 245 1.39 9.59 -18.89
C LEU A 245 2.46 8.55 -19.28
N ARG A 246 2.13 7.56 -20.12
CA ARG A 246 3.12 6.60 -20.65
C ARG A 246 4.13 7.22 -21.60
N ALA A 247 3.82 8.38 -22.19
CA ALA A 247 4.71 9.05 -23.11
C ALA A 247 5.92 9.73 -22.42
N ASP A 248 5.91 9.85 -21.08
CA ASP A 248 7.03 10.44 -20.34
C ASP A 248 8.24 9.49 -20.35
N PRO A 249 9.41 9.92 -20.88
CA PRO A 249 10.61 9.09 -20.94
C PRO A 249 11.15 8.66 -19.56
N LEU A 250 10.76 9.34 -18.48
CA LEU A 250 11.16 8.98 -17.12
C LEU A 250 10.54 7.67 -16.63
N CYS A 251 9.47 7.19 -17.27
CA CYS A 251 8.83 5.93 -16.89
C CYS A 251 9.75 4.71 -17.15
N GLY A 252 10.73 4.89 -18.03
CA GLY A 252 11.66 3.85 -18.47
C GLY A 252 10.99 2.81 -19.36
N ASP A 253 11.67 1.68 -19.56
CA ASP A 253 11.33 0.75 -20.65
C ASP A 253 10.22 -0.27 -20.30
N HIS A 254 9.41 -0.03 -19.26
CA HIS A 254 8.38 -0.99 -18.87
C HIS A 254 7.08 -0.71 -19.65
N PRO A 255 6.63 -1.60 -20.55
CA PRO A 255 5.60 -1.27 -21.54
C PRO A 255 4.25 -0.83 -20.97
N GLU A 256 3.91 -1.36 -19.79
CA GLU A 256 2.62 -1.08 -19.14
C GLU A 256 2.70 0.06 -18.11
N ALA A 257 3.89 0.60 -17.86
CA ALA A 257 4.11 1.58 -16.79
C ALA A 257 3.80 3.00 -17.25
N ALA A 258 2.96 3.69 -16.50
CA ALA A 258 2.77 5.12 -16.59
C ALA A 258 3.45 5.80 -15.39
N CYS A 259 3.82 7.07 -15.54
CA CYS A 259 4.43 7.82 -14.46
C CYS A 259 4.16 9.32 -14.59
N LEU A 260 4.33 10.04 -13.49
CA LEU A 260 4.19 11.48 -13.43
C LEU A 260 5.18 12.05 -12.39
N PRO A 261 6.22 12.77 -12.83
CA PRO A 261 7.02 13.60 -11.94
C PRO A 261 6.26 14.89 -11.58
N VAL A 262 6.28 15.29 -10.32
CA VAL A 262 5.63 16.54 -9.88
C VAL A 262 6.54 17.31 -8.94
N GLU A 263 6.74 18.59 -9.21
CA GLU A 263 7.48 19.51 -8.34
C GLU A 263 6.56 20.61 -7.87
N VAL A 264 6.62 20.94 -6.58
CA VAL A 264 5.96 22.11 -6.04
C VAL A 264 7.02 23.13 -5.64
N LYS A 265 6.88 24.32 -6.23
CA LYS A 265 7.87 25.41 -6.12
C LYS A 265 7.27 26.62 -5.42
N ASP A 266 8.13 27.30 -4.66
CA ASP A 266 7.90 28.62 -4.09
C ASP A 266 8.99 29.55 -4.67
N GLY A 267 8.62 30.32 -5.70
CA GLY A 267 9.59 30.96 -6.58
C GLY A 267 10.48 29.93 -7.29
N ASP A 268 11.79 30.08 -7.15
CA ASP A 268 12.79 29.16 -7.72
C ASP A 268 13.12 27.96 -6.80
N VAL A 269 12.50 27.91 -5.61
CA VAL A 269 12.80 26.89 -4.59
C VAL A 269 11.83 25.74 -4.69
N VAL A 270 12.33 24.52 -4.95
CA VAL A 270 11.52 23.30 -4.84
C VAL A 270 11.30 22.97 -3.36
N ARG A 271 10.04 22.99 -2.90
CA ARG A 271 9.68 22.66 -1.52
C ARG A 271 9.58 21.15 -1.32
N HIS A 272 8.95 20.49 -2.28
CA HIS A 272 8.78 19.05 -2.29
C HIS A 272 8.51 18.54 -3.70
N ALA A 273 8.78 17.25 -3.89
CA ALA A 273 8.66 16.56 -5.15
C ALA A 273 8.02 15.19 -4.97
N TRP A 274 7.26 14.78 -5.98
CA TRP A 274 6.60 13.50 -6.08
C TRP A 274 7.10 12.79 -7.33
N MET A 275 7.35 11.49 -7.22
CA MET A 275 7.37 10.60 -8.38
C MET A 275 6.25 9.59 -8.21
N ILE A 276 5.27 9.69 -9.10
CA ILE A 276 4.13 8.79 -9.15
C ILE A 276 4.38 7.82 -10.29
N GLY A 277 4.23 6.52 -10.06
CA GLY A 277 4.40 5.51 -11.09
C GLY A 277 3.46 4.33 -10.85
N TYR A 278 2.87 3.80 -11.91
CA TYR A 278 1.95 2.69 -11.77
C TYR A 278 1.94 1.77 -12.98
N THR A 279 1.57 0.52 -12.72
CA THR A 279 1.20 -0.51 -13.70
C THR A 279 -0.18 -1.06 -13.32
N PRO A 280 -0.81 -1.92 -14.14
CA PRO A 280 -2.05 -2.59 -13.73
C PRO A 280 -1.92 -3.46 -12.47
N ARG A 281 -0.71 -3.70 -11.96
CA ARG A 281 -0.45 -4.53 -10.77
C ARG A 281 -0.07 -3.75 -9.53
N LEU A 282 0.40 -2.52 -9.65
CA LEU A 282 0.82 -1.72 -8.50
C LEU A 282 0.86 -0.23 -8.84
N ALA A 283 0.34 0.61 -7.94
CA ALA A 283 0.55 2.06 -7.95
C ALA A 283 1.50 2.46 -6.83
N VAL A 284 2.53 3.22 -7.15
CA VAL A 284 3.58 3.66 -6.21
C VAL A 284 3.73 5.17 -6.25
N VAL A 285 3.81 5.75 -5.07
CA VAL A 285 4.17 7.16 -4.88
C VAL A 285 5.43 7.23 -4.04
N VAL A 286 6.42 7.94 -4.58
CA VAL A 286 7.59 8.38 -3.86
C VAL A 286 7.44 9.86 -3.58
N PHE A 287 7.54 10.24 -2.31
CA PHE A 287 7.54 11.64 -1.89
C PHE A 287 8.90 11.99 -1.30
N VAL A 288 9.41 13.18 -1.62
CA VAL A 288 10.55 13.80 -0.93
C VAL A 288 10.21 15.25 -0.67
N GLY A 289 10.25 15.68 0.59
CA GLY A 289 9.89 17.05 0.91
C GLY A 289 9.84 17.38 2.39
N ALA A 290 10.14 18.64 2.70
CA ALA A 290 10.09 19.18 4.05
C ALA A 290 9.33 20.52 4.04
N ASP A 291 9.35 21.24 5.17
CA ASP A 291 8.87 22.62 5.18
C ASP A 291 9.83 23.56 4.44
N SER A 292 11.11 23.21 4.31
CA SER A 292 12.10 23.92 3.48
C SER A 292 12.57 23.04 2.31
N SER A 293 13.34 23.63 1.38
CA SER A 293 13.99 22.88 0.30
C SER A 293 14.79 21.70 0.87
N VAL A 294 14.60 20.53 0.29
CA VAL A 294 15.44 19.36 0.56
C VAL A 294 16.56 19.36 -0.47
N GLU A 295 17.81 19.25 0.00
CA GLU A 295 18.98 19.26 -0.87
C GLU A 295 19.77 17.95 -0.81
N VAL A 296 20.39 17.60 -1.94
CA VAL A 296 21.39 16.52 -2.04
C VAL A 296 22.66 17.11 -2.62
N GLN A 297 23.77 17.03 -1.88
CA GLN A 297 25.06 17.59 -2.28
C GLN A 297 25.00 19.08 -2.69
N GLY A 298 24.20 19.88 -1.96
CA GLY A 298 24.03 21.32 -2.21
C GLY A 298 23.18 21.67 -3.42
N ARG A 299 22.39 20.71 -3.94
CA ARG A 299 21.42 20.94 -5.03
C ARG A 299 20.00 20.59 -4.58
N PRO A 300 18.98 21.40 -4.92
CA PRO A 300 17.60 21.07 -4.62
C PRO A 300 17.18 19.72 -5.22
N VAL A 301 16.38 18.97 -4.47
CA VAL A 301 15.74 17.75 -4.97
C VAL A 301 14.69 18.12 -6.02
N THR A 302 14.82 17.53 -7.20
CA THR A 302 13.85 17.61 -8.30
C THR A 302 13.08 16.30 -8.43
N ALA A 303 11.88 16.33 -9.00
CA ALA A 303 11.07 15.12 -9.21
C ALA A 303 11.75 14.13 -10.16
N THR A 304 12.49 14.65 -11.15
CA THR A 304 13.26 13.87 -12.12
C THR A 304 14.54 13.26 -11.54
N GLY A 305 14.97 13.73 -10.36
CA GLY A 305 16.14 13.24 -9.63
C GLY A 305 15.78 12.20 -8.57
N LEU A 306 16.01 12.53 -7.30
CA LEU A 306 15.93 11.58 -6.19
C LEU A 306 14.62 10.78 -6.10
N PRO A 307 13.41 11.37 -6.23
CA PRO A 307 12.17 10.60 -6.19
C PRO A 307 12.09 9.56 -7.31
N ASN A 308 12.53 9.90 -8.52
CA ASN A 308 12.61 8.96 -9.65
C ASN A 308 13.66 7.86 -9.41
N ASP A 309 14.85 8.20 -8.90
CA ASP A 309 15.88 7.22 -8.54
C ASP A 309 15.38 6.21 -7.50
N VAL A 310 14.66 6.71 -6.49
CA VAL A 310 14.00 5.89 -5.47
C VAL A 310 12.93 4.98 -6.08
N LEU A 311 12.08 5.50 -6.95
CA LEU A 311 11.07 4.67 -7.63
C LEU A 311 11.73 3.55 -8.45
N ARG A 312 12.74 3.87 -9.26
CA ARG A 312 13.47 2.89 -10.08
C ARG A 312 14.16 1.82 -9.22
N ALA A 313 14.83 2.23 -8.14
CA ALA A 313 15.46 1.30 -7.22
C ALA A 313 14.43 0.42 -6.50
N PHE A 314 13.29 0.97 -6.08
CA PHE A 314 12.23 0.21 -5.44
C PHE A 314 11.60 -0.83 -6.39
N ARG A 315 11.36 -0.47 -7.64
CA ARG A 315 10.88 -1.40 -8.69
C ARG A 315 11.77 -2.63 -8.81
N SER A 316 13.09 -2.47 -8.71
CA SER A 316 14.05 -3.58 -8.76
C SER A 316 13.96 -4.55 -7.57
N LYS A 317 13.27 -4.17 -6.48
CA LYS A 317 13.05 -5.01 -5.29
C LYS A 317 11.74 -5.81 -5.38
N LEU A 318 10.85 -5.46 -6.31
CA LEU A 318 9.54 -6.09 -6.43
C LEU A 318 9.65 -7.38 -7.25
N THR A 319 8.93 -8.41 -6.83
CA THR A 319 8.76 -9.64 -7.62
C THR A 319 7.84 -9.42 -8.82
N THR A 320 6.94 -8.43 -8.70
CA THR A 320 5.94 -8.07 -9.71
C THR A 320 5.86 -6.54 -9.77
N TRP A 321 6.31 -5.99 -10.91
CA TRP A 321 6.03 -4.62 -11.36
C TRP A 321 5.19 -4.71 -12.64
#